data_AF-A0A2N1XCH2-F1
#
_entry.id   AF-A0A2N1XCH2-F1
#
_cell.length_a   1.000
_cell.length_b   1.000
_cell.length_c   1.000
_cell.angle_alpha   90.00
_cell.angle_beta   90.00
_cell.angle_gamma   90.00
#
_symmetry.space_group_name_H-M   'P 1'
#
loop_
_entity.id
_entity.type
_entity.pdbx_description
1 polymer ?
#
loop_
_entity_poly.entity_id
_entity_poly.type
_entity_poly.pdbx_seq_one_letter_code
_entity_poly.pdbx_strand_id
1 'polypeptide(L)'
;MAVVTGAYILKAGASTHRDVEAIRHRPDTTAFAPLRAPLQAALEQAYRAAGQSREEATQRAADAAKGRIALPVLSSFLAAYNAQAPAAQQVDLPPQDADYERGLPWLALGKTRLFDAIGSRYFVVKDSFDLFAALRGLDGIGSAYGSEQAAWLSKTLSASDANWKVIASSVSFTSLVLDLARPELEAPAAMRRQFYLNVDQWDGFPQERKQLLDNVFDRAGGVIVLSGDIHAGFATQHSAHTVEFTTPAVSSETLKRILARSVGGNPDAPSRRTGEHMVAQLDELLLHGFDALRYANTDHHGVGVLALDGAHVDVRFLELPGEACQQRLYDDPRRLRALSQERRFAVARASMQIKRVR
;
A
#
# COMPACT_ATOMS: atom_id res chain seq x y z
N MET A 1 5.64 4.56 -19.45
CA MET A 1 5.93 3.17 -19.05
C MET A 1 7.08 3.18 -18.07
N ALA A 2 7.13 2.29 -17.07
CA ALA A 2 8.19 2.34 -16.05
C ALA A 2 9.39 1.45 -16.42
N VAL A 3 10.60 2.01 -16.49
CA VAL A 3 11.79 1.25 -16.10
C VAL A 3 12.18 1.66 -14.70
N VAL A 4 11.88 0.76 -13.77
CA VAL A 4 12.69 0.55 -12.58
C VAL A 4 13.24 -0.84 -12.78
N THR A 5 14.56 -0.97 -12.90
CA THR A 5 15.21 -2.27 -13.08
C THR A 5 14.96 -3.13 -11.86
N GLY A 6 14.34 -4.30 -12.07
CA GLY A 6 14.03 -5.25 -11.01
C GLY A 6 12.88 -6.15 -11.44
N ALA A 7 13.21 -7.32 -12.00
CA ALA A 7 12.28 -8.42 -12.16
C ALA A 7 12.84 -9.60 -11.36
N TYR A 8 12.02 -10.17 -10.47
CA TYR A 8 12.35 -11.39 -9.74
C TYR A 8 11.97 -12.61 -10.57
N ILE A 9 12.90 -13.50 -10.85
CA ILE A 9 12.67 -14.68 -11.70
C ILE A 9 12.22 -15.85 -10.83
N LEU A 10 11.09 -16.47 -11.21
CA LEU A 10 10.70 -17.78 -10.69
C LEU A 10 10.85 -18.80 -11.81
N LYS A 11 11.72 -19.78 -11.62
CA LYS A 11 11.81 -20.97 -12.48
C LYS A 11 10.89 -22.04 -11.88
N ALA A 12 9.87 -22.49 -12.62
CA ALA A 12 9.02 -23.60 -12.21
C ALA A 12 9.48 -24.90 -12.91
N GLY A 13 10.05 -25.84 -12.12
CA GLY A 13 10.27 -27.27 -12.41
C GLY A 13 11.33 -27.61 -13.48
N ALA A 14 12.15 -28.66 -13.39
CA ALA A 14 12.43 -29.66 -12.37
C ALA A 14 13.82 -30.26 -12.70
N SER A 15 14.74 -30.36 -11.73
CA SER A 15 15.74 -31.45 -11.61
C SER A 15 16.67 -31.21 -10.43
N THR A 16 16.65 -32.17 -9.51
CA THR A 16 17.76 -32.70 -8.68
C THR A 16 18.93 -31.79 -8.29
N HIS A 17 19.16 -31.76 -6.97
CA HIS A 17 20.35 -31.32 -6.24
C HIS A 17 21.67 -31.24 -7.03
N ARG A 18 22.39 -30.14 -6.75
CA ARG A 18 23.69 -29.69 -7.25
C ARG A 18 23.59 -28.95 -8.58
N ASP A 19 23.43 -27.63 -8.46
CA ASP A 19 24.08 -26.59 -9.26
C ASP A 19 23.35 -25.25 -9.00
N VAL A 20 23.81 -24.54 -7.97
CA VAL A 20 23.38 -23.17 -7.62
C VAL A 20 24.24 -22.14 -8.38
N GLU A 21 24.67 -22.49 -9.60
CA GLU A 21 25.28 -21.53 -10.51
C GLU A 21 24.20 -20.83 -11.33
N ALA A 22 23.84 -19.65 -10.84
CA ALA A 22 23.69 -18.44 -11.65
C ALA A 22 23.52 -18.63 -13.18
N ILE A 23 22.37 -19.11 -13.64
CA ILE A 23 21.94 -18.85 -15.03
C ILE A 23 21.41 -17.42 -15.07
N ARG A 24 22.36 -16.48 -15.17
CA ARG A 24 22.16 -15.06 -15.37
C ARG A 24 21.96 -14.80 -16.86
N HIS A 25 20.72 -14.66 -17.34
CA HIS A 25 20.51 -13.99 -18.62
C HIS A 25 20.33 -12.48 -18.42
N ARG A 26 21.36 -11.76 -18.85
CA ARG A 26 21.39 -10.32 -19.07
C ARG A 26 20.63 -10.01 -20.37
N PRO A 27 20.23 -8.75 -20.62
CA PRO A 27 19.92 -8.22 -21.96
C PRO A 27 21.12 -8.25 -22.94
N ASP A 28 22.02 -9.22 -22.80
CA ASP A 28 23.30 -9.42 -23.49
C ASP A 28 23.25 -10.67 -24.38
N THR A 29 22.05 -11.14 -24.75
CA THR A 29 21.93 -11.97 -25.94
C THR A 29 22.12 -11.07 -27.16
N THR A 30 22.87 -11.54 -28.14
CA THR A 30 23.23 -10.82 -29.38
C THR A 30 22.02 -10.17 -30.06
N ALA A 31 20.83 -10.76 -29.88
CA ALA A 31 19.56 -10.31 -30.43
C ALA A 31 19.04 -8.96 -29.87
N PHE A 32 19.37 -8.58 -28.62
CA PHE A 32 18.89 -7.34 -28.01
C PHE A 32 19.89 -6.19 -28.05
N ALA A 33 21.15 -6.46 -28.41
CA ALA A 33 22.18 -5.43 -28.54
C ALA A 33 21.76 -4.24 -29.43
N PRO A 34 21.10 -4.44 -30.58
CA PRO A 34 20.65 -3.34 -31.43
C PRO A 34 19.60 -2.42 -30.78
N LEU A 35 18.83 -2.94 -29.81
CA LEU A 35 17.73 -2.22 -29.17
C LEU A 35 18.20 -1.31 -28.03
N ARG A 36 19.44 -1.45 -27.55
CA ARG A 36 19.93 -0.70 -26.38
C ARG A 36 19.99 0.80 -26.57
N ALA A 37 20.57 1.27 -27.67
CA ALA A 37 20.70 2.69 -27.93
C ALA A 37 19.31 3.35 -28.15
N PRO A 38 18.39 2.78 -28.96
CA PRO A 38 17.00 3.24 -29.04
C PRO A 38 16.29 3.27 -27.69
N LEU A 39 16.41 2.20 -26.90
CA LEU A 39 15.80 2.10 -25.58
C LEU A 39 16.35 3.16 -24.62
N GLN A 40 17.67 3.34 -24.57
CA GLN A 40 18.31 4.36 -23.74
C GLN A 40 17.83 5.76 -24.13
N ALA A 41 17.76 6.08 -25.43
CA ALA A 41 17.26 7.37 -25.90
C ALA A 41 15.80 7.61 -25.47
N ALA A 42 14.93 6.61 -25.61
CA ALA A 42 13.53 6.67 -25.19
C ALA A 42 13.39 6.87 -23.67
N LEU A 43 14.20 6.16 -22.89
CA LEU A 43 14.22 6.26 -21.43
C LEU A 43 14.70 7.61 -20.95
N GLU A 44 15.77 8.13 -21.57
CA GLU A 44 16.31 9.44 -21.23
C GLU A 44 15.27 10.55 -21.48
N GLN A 45 14.53 10.47 -22.60
CA GLN A 45 13.41 11.38 -22.85
C GLN A 45 12.31 11.26 -21.79
N ALA A 46 11.94 10.03 -21.41
CA ALA A 46 10.90 9.81 -20.41
C ALA A 46 11.31 10.25 -19.00
N TYR A 47 12.58 10.04 -18.60
CA TYR A 47 13.08 10.53 -17.31
C TYR A 47 13.11 12.05 -17.26
N ARG A 48 13.54 12.73 -18.34
CA ARG A 48 13.43 14.20 -18.45
C ARG A 48 12.00 14.70 -18.38
N ALA A 49 11.09 14.05 -19.11
CA ALA A 49 9.66 14.39 -19.07
C ALA A 49 9.05 14.20 -17.68
N ALA A 50 9.64 13.32 -16.87
CA ALA A 50 9.27 13.12 -15.47
C ALA A 50 10.05 14.02 -14.49
N GLY A 51 10.74 15.06 -14.98
CA GLY A 51 11.36 16.10 -14.18
C GLY A 51 12.80 15.84 -13.71
N GLN A 52 13.45 14.77 -14.17
CA GLN A 52 14.87 14.53 -13.86
C GLN A 52 15.78 15.51 -14.59
N SER A 53 16.91 15.87 -13.97
CA SER A 53 17.96 16.63 -14.66
C SER A 53 18.52 15.84 -15.85
N ARG A 54 19.17 16.53 -16.79
CA ARG A 54 19.75 15.87 -17.97
C ARG A 54 20.76 14.79 -17.57
N GLU A 55 21.63 15.09 -16.61
CA GLU A 55 22.66 14.18 -16.12
C GLU A 55 22.04 12.93 -15.47
N GLU A 56 21.10 13.11 -14.54
CA GLU A 56 20.40 12.00 -13.90
C GLU A 56 19.60 11.16 -14.90
N ALA A 57 18.93 11.80 -15.86
CA ALA A 57 18.16 11.11 -16.88
C ALA A 57 19.07 10.24 -17.76
N THR A 58 20.22 10.75 -18.20
CA THR A 58 21.19 9.98 -18.99
C THR A 58 21.74 8.80 -18.19
N GLN A 59 22.14 9.04 -16.94
CA GLN A 59 22.69 7.97 -16.09
C GLN A 59 21.65 6.87 -15.83
N ARG A 60 20.44 7.25 -15.38
CA ARG A 60 19.35 6.29 -15.13
C ARG A 60 18.95 5.53 -16.39
N ALA A 61 18.90 6.19 -17.55
CA ALA A 61 18.58 5.55 -18.83
C ALA A 61 19.64 4.51 -19.22
N ALA A 62 20.92 4.84 -19.05
CA ALA A 62 22.01 3.93 -19.33
C ALA A 62 21.97 2.67 -18.43
N ASP A 63 21.63 2.83 -17.15
CA ASP A 63 21.51 1.72 -16.21
C ASP A 63 20.25 0.88 -16.50
N ALA A 64 19.14 1.55 -16.77
CA ALA A 64 17.87 0.96 -17.14
C ALA A 64 17.95 0.10 -18.41
N ALA A 65 18.63 0.58 -19.45
CA ALA A 65 18.79 -0.12 -20.72
C ALA A 65 19.66 -1.39 -20.62
N LYS A 66 20.45 -1.53 -19.55
CA LYS A 66 21.26 -2.73 -19.26
C LYS A 66 20.52 -3.73 -18.35
N GLY A 67 19.46 -3.30 -17.67
CA GLY A 67 18.71 -4.09 -16.71
C GLY A 67 17.59 -4.92 -17.33
N ARG A 68 17.00 -5.81 -16.52
CA ARG A 68 15.80 -6.55 -16.92
C ARG A 68 14.60 -5.62 -17.03
N ILE A 69 13.83 -5.80 -18.09
CA ILE A 69 12.66 -4.98 -18.42
C ILE A 69 11.51 -5.89 -18.86
N ALA A 70 10.29 -5.59 -18.41
CA ALA A 70 9.12 -6.32 -18.84
C ALA A 70 8.88 -6.09 -20.34
N LEU A 71 8.58 -7.15 -21.09
CA LEU A 71 8.36 -7.08 -22.54
C LEU A 71 7.33 -6.01 -22.97
N PRO A 72 6.17 -5.84 -22.29
CA PRO A 72 5.23 -4.78 -22.65
C PRO A 72 5.83 -3.38 -22.46
N VAL A 73 6.63 -3.20 -21.42
CA VAL A 73 7.34 -1.93 -21.11
C VAL A 73 8.37 -1.63 -22.18
N LEU A 74 9.22 -2.60 -22.51
CA LEU A 74 10.22 -2.49 -23.57
C LEU A 74 9.57 -2.10 -24.90
N SER A 75 8.53 -2.85 -25.29
CA SER A 75 7.83 -2.65 -26.56
C SER A 75 7.26 -1.23 -26.68
N SER A 76 6.69 -0.69 -25.61
CA SER A 76 6.14 0.67 -25.66
C SER A 76 7.20 1.76 -25.68
N PHE A 77 8.35 1.59 -25.00
CA PHE A 77 9.46 2.54 -25.13
C PHE A 77 10.04 2.57 -26.55
N LEU A 78 10.22 1.39 -27.15
CA LEU A 78 10.69 1.28 -28.53
C LEU A 78 9.67 1.83 -29.53
N ALA A 79 8.36 1.62 -29.29
CA ALA A 79 7.32 2.24 -30.10
C ALA A 79 7.34 3.77 -30.01
N ALA A 80 7.53 4.33 -28.81
CA ALA A 80 7.67 5.77 -28.61
C ALA A 80 8.93 6.36 -29.26
N TYR A 81 10.03 5.58 -29.30
CA TYR A 81 11.22 5.93 -30.08
C TYR A 81 10.93 5.93 -31.58
N ASN A 82 10.38 4.83 -32.11
CA ASN A 82 10.08 4.69 -33.54
C ASN A 82 9.14 5.78 -34.06
N ALA A 83 8.17 6.21 -33.24
CA ALA A 83 7.24 7.29 -33.58
C ALA A 83 7.94 8.65 -33.84
N GLN A 84 9.15 8.84 -33.33
CA GLN A 84 9.94 10.07 -33.49
C GLN A 84 11.17 9.86 -34.38
N ALA A 85 11.58 8.60 -34.60
CA ALA A 85 12.76 8.25 -35.39
C ALA A 85 12.48 8.26 -36.90
N PRO A 86 13.42 8.72 -37.74
CA PRO A 86 13.36 8.50 -39.19
C PRO A 86 13.21 7.02 -39.53
N ALA A 87 12.53 6.68 -40.63
CA ALA A 87 12.27 5.28 -41.02
C ALA A 87 13.54 4.41 -41.07
N ALA A 88 14.68 4.98 -41.49
CA ALA A 88 15.97 4.27 -41.55
C ALA A 88 16.60 3.96 -40.17
N GLN A 89 16.10 4.57 -39.10
CA GLN A 89 16.57 4.39 -37.72
C GLN A 89 15.56 3.65 -36.84
N GLN A 90 14.37 3.33 -37.36
CA GLN A 90 13.38 2.56 -36.63
C GLN A 90 13.89 1.14 -36.39
N VAL A 91 13.49 0.58 -35.25
CA VAL A 91 13.87 -0.79 -34.85
C VAL A 91 12.65 -1.68 -34.72
N ASP A 92 12.83 -2.96 -35.03
CA ASP A 92 11.76 -3.94 -34.86
C ASP A 92 11.42 -4.13 -33.38
N LEU A 93 10.12 -4.21 -33.09
CA LEU A 93 9.65 -4.53 -31.75
C LEU A 93 9.91 -6.02 -31.47
N PRO A 94 10.34 -6.38 -30.25
CA PRO A 94 10.51 -7.77 -29.88
C PRO A 94 9.19 -8.56 -30.05
N PRO A 95 9.24 -9.79 -30.58
CA PRO A 95 8.03 -10.61 -30.77
C PRO A 95 7.34 -10.91 -29.45
N GLN A 96 6.02 -10.88 -29.39
CA GLN A 96 5.28 -11.11 -28.12
C GLN A 96 5.34 -12.57 -27.64
N ASP A 97 5.45 -13.51 -28.58
CA ASP A 97 5.28 -14.95 -28.32
C ASP A 97 6.60 -15.73 -28.24
N ALA A 98 7.75 -15.05 -28.19
CA ALA A 98 9.03 -15.70 -28.01
C ALA A 98 9.24 -16.17 -26.56
N ASP A 99 10.14 -17.15 -26.38
CA ASP A 99 10.47 -17.69 -25.07
C ASP A 99 11.41 -16.74 -24.32
N TYR A 100 10.84 -15.91 -23.44
CA TYR A 100 11.57 -14.97 -22.60
C TYR A 100 11.67 -15.43 -21.15
N GLU A 101 12.74 -15.00 -20.48
CA GLU A 101 12.87 -15.12 -19.03
C GLU A 101 11.68 -14.43 -18.35
N ARG A 102 11.02 -15.16 -17.44
CA ARG A 102 9.86 -14.67 -16.70
C ARG A 102 10.31 -14.07 -15.38
N GLY A 103 9.61 -13.03 -14.94
CA GLY A 103 9.75 -12.54 -13.60
C GLY A 103 8.59 -11.67 -13.13
N LEU A 104 8.72 -11.12 -11.93
CA LEU A 104 7.75 -10.22 -11.32
C LEU A 104 8.20 -8.77 -11.54
N PRO A 105 7.70 -8.08 -12.58
CA PRO A 105 8.05 -6.68 -12.83
C PRO A 105 7.27 -5.74 -11.91
N TRP A 106 7.77 -4.52 -11.71
CA TRP A 106 7.03 -3.45 -11.03
C TRP A 106 5.65 -3.19 -11.63
N LEU A 107 5.49 -3.40 -12.95
CA LEU A 107 4.20 -3.33 -13.62
C LEU A 107 3.16 -4.29 -12.99
N ALA A 108 3.58 -5.48 -12.56
CA ALA A 108 2.70 -6.45 -11.89
C ALA A 108 2.24 -5.96 -10.51
N LEU A 109 3.01 -5.08 -9.86
CA LEU A 109 2.62 -4.41 -8.63
C LEU A 109 1.66 -3.23 -8.86
N GLY A 110 1.35 -2.89 -10.13
CA GLY A 110 0.48 -1.77 -10.50
C GLY A 110 1.23 -0.51 -10.95
N LYS A 111 2.56 -0.57 -11.10
CA LYS A 111 3.37 0.60 -11.47
C LYS A 111 3.17 0.99 -12.93
N THR A 112 2.61 2.17 -13.19
CA THR A 112 2.27 2.61 -14.56
C THR A 112 3.09 3.81 -15.05
N ARG A 113 3.56 4.70 -14.17
CA ARG A 113 4.38 5.88 -14.55
C ARG A 113 5.67 5.96 -13.74
N LEU A 114 6.62 6.72 -14.26
CA LEU A 114 7.91 6.99 -13.61
C LEU A 114 7.72 7.98 -12.47
N PHE A 115 8.43 7.75 -11.36
CA PHE A 115 8.45 8.62 -10.17
C PHE A 115 7.09 8.99 -9.55
N ASP A 116 6.01 8.27 -9.87
CA ASP A 116 4.76 8.33 -9.11
C ASP A 116 4.78 7.36 -7.90
N ALA A 117 3.81 7.47 -7.00
CA ALA A 117 3.66 6.59 -5.85
C ALA A 117 2.72 5.39 -6.08
N ILE A 118 2.03 5.31 -7.22
CA ILE A 118 1.07 4.25 -7.54
C ILE A 118 1.82 2.98 -7.93
N GLY A 119 1.45 1.85 -7.33
CA GLY A 119 2.13 0.57 -7.52
C GLY A 119 3.51 0.47 -6.84
N SER A 120 3.89 1.47 -6.04
CA SER A 120 5.10 1.44 -5.20
C SER A 120 4.84 1.81 -3.73
N ARG A 121 3.78 2.57 -3.47
CA ARG A 121 3.31 2.95 -2.12
C ARG A 121 1.80 2.88 -2.01
N TYR A 122 1.08 3.43 -2.97
CA TYR A 122 -0.38 3.43 -2.99
C TYR A 122 -0.91 2.54 -4.11
N PHE A 123 -2.13 2.01 -3.95
CA PHE A 123 -2.80 1.21 -4.99
C PHE A 123 -1.91 0.11 -5.57
N VAL A 124 -1.36 -0.72 -4.68
CA VAL A 124 -0.47 -1.82 -5.06
C VAL A 124 -1.30 -3.07 -5.26
N VAL A 125 -1.08 -3.80 -6.36
CA VAL A 125 -1.83 -5.04 -6.65
C VAL A 125 -1.51 -6.08 -5.57
N LYS A 126 -2.53 -6.47 -4.81
CA LYS A 126 -2.37 -7.27 -3.57
C LYS A 126 -1.65 -8.59 -3.81
N ASP A 127 -2.17 -9.44 -4.70
CA ASP A 127 -1.62 -10.79 -4.91
C ASP A 127 -0.17 -10.78 -5.38
N SER A 128 0.18 -9.84 -6.26
CA SER A 128 1.55 -9.68 -6.75
C SER A 128 2.48 -9.12 -5.68
N PHE A 129 1.97 -8.23 -4.81
CA PHE A 129 2.74 -7.72 -3.68
C PHE A 129 2.95 -8.76 -2.59
N ASP A 130 1.95 -9.59 -2.28
CA ASP A 130 2.09 -10.68 -1.30
C ASP A 130 3.16 -11.67 -1.75
N LEU A 131 3.18 -12.03 -3.05
CA LEU A 131 4.26 -12.83 -3.63
C LEU A 131 5.61 -12.12 -3.54
N PHE A 132 5.67 -10.83 -3.90
CA PHE A 132 6.90 -10.04 -3.78
C PHE A 132 7.44 -10.04 -2.34
N ALA A 133 6.60 -9.71 -1.35
CA ALA A 133 6.97 -9.67 0.05
C ALA A 133 7.44 -11.04 0.56
N ALA A 134 6.77 -12.12 0.18
CA ALA A 134 7.17 -13.47 0.54
C ALA A 134 8.55 -13.83 -0.02
N LEU A 135 8.82 -13.52 -1.29
CA LEU A 135 10.13 -13.75 -1.91
C LEU A 135 11.22 -12.92 -1.25
N ARG A 136 10.94 -11.64 -0.99
CA ARG A 136 11.87 -10.76 -0.28
C ARG A 136 12.16 -11.27 1.13
N GLY A 137 11.18 -11.86 1.79
CA GLY A 137 11.34 -12.52 3.09
C GLY A 137 12.42 -13.61 3.08
N LEU A 138 12.57 -14.35 1.97
CA LEU A 138 13.63 -15.36 1.81
C LEU A 138 15.03 -14.74 1.70
N ASP A 139 15.11 -13.52 1.17
CA ASP A 139 16.37 -12.76 1.06
C ASP A 139 16.75 -12.06 2.38
N GLY A 140 15.91 -12.15 3.42
CA GLY A 140 16.14 -11.50 4.71
C GLY A 140 15.88 -9.99 4.69
N ILE A 141 14.77 -9.53 4.09
CA ILE A 141 14.33 -8.13 4.26
C ILE A 141 14.22 -7.74 5.75
N GLY A 142 14.52 -6.47 6.00
CA GLY A 142 14.50 -5.89 7.34
C GLY A 142 13.10 -5.87 7.95
N SER A 143 13.08 -6.04 9.27
CA SER A 143 11.91 -5.80 10.11
C SER A 143 11.69 -4.28 10.24
N ALA A 144 10.44 -3.84 10.22
CA ALA A 144 10.06 -2.43 10.41
C ALA A 144 10.50 -1.91 11.79
N TYR A 145 10.51 -2.76 12.81
CA TYR A 145 11.01 -2.45 14.15
C TYR A 145 12.49 -2.77 14.34
N GLY A 146 13.08 -3.61 13.49
CA GLY A 146 14.38 -4.20 13.73
C GLY A 146 14.36 -5.22 14.89
N SER A 147 15.45 -5.97 15.03
CA SER A 147 15.53 -7.09 15.99
C SER A 147 15.45 -6.64 17.45
N GLU A 148 16.07 -5.52 17.80
CA GLU A 148 16.13 -5.04 19.18
C GLU A 148 14.75 -4.61 19.70
N GLN A 149 14.04 -3.78 18.94
CA GLN A 149 12.70 -3.31 19.32
C GLN A 149 11.69 -4.46 19.30
N ALA A 150 11.77 -5.37 18.32
CA ALA A 150 10.91 -6.57 18.27
C ALA A 150 11.12 -7.48 19.48
N ALA A 151 12.37 -7.73 19.87
CA ALA A 151 12.69 -8.53 21.05
C ALA A 151 12.25 -7.86 22.36
N TRP A 152 12.47 -6.55 22.49
CA TRP A 152 12.00 -5.76 23.64
C TRP A 152 10.48 -5.81 23.76
N LEU A 153 9.75 -5.59 22.67
CA LEU A 153 8.28 -5.58 22.67
C LEU A 153 7.73 -6.95 23.08
N SER A 154 8.25 -8.02 22.49
CA SER A 154 7.88 -9.40 22.82
C SER A 154 8.12 -9.72 24.29
N LYS A 155 9.33 -9.45 24.79
CA LYS A 155 9.68 -9.67 26.20
C LYS A 155 8.78 -8.89 27.14
N THR A 156 8.57 -7.60 26.86
CA THR A 156 7.77 -6.69 27.69
C THR A 156 6.33 -7.18 27.82
N LEU A 157 5.70 -7.54 26.70
CA LEU A 157 4.31 -8.00 26.70
C LEU A 157 4.17 -9.38 27.36
N SER A 158 5.12 -10.29 27.15
CA SER A 158 5.11 -11.63 27.75
C SER A 158 5.30 -11.63 29.27
N ALA A 159 6.03 -10.64 29.80
CA ALA A 159 6.32 -10.54 31.22
C ALA A 159 5.24 -9.80 32.03
N SER A 160 4.27 -9.18 31.34
CA SER A 160 3.23 -8.38 31.98
C SER A 160 2.00 -9.21 32.34
N ASP A 161 1.61 -9.16 33.61
CA ASP A 161 0.38 -9.74 34.17
C ASP A 161 -0.81 -8.76 34.15
N ALA A 162 -0.65 -7.57 33.57
CA ALA A 162 -1.72 -6.59 33.46
C ALA A 162 -2.90 -7.12 32.64
N ASN A 163 -4.12 -6.80 33.10
CA ASN A 163 -5.35 -7.15 32.39
C ASN A 163 -5.37 -6.58 30.97
N TRP A 164 -4.86 -5.36 30.79
CA TRP A 164 -4.78 -4.67 29.52
C TRP A 164 -3.33 -4.31 29.20
N LYS A 165 -2.93 -4.53 27.95
CA LYS A 165 -1.60 -4.19 27.42
C LYS A 165 -1.79 -3.20 26.29
N VAL A 166 -1.61 -1.92 26.57
CA VAL A 166 -1.84 -0.85 25.59
C VAL A 166 -0.54 -0.54 24.84
N ILE A 167 -0.58 -0.62 23.52
CA ILE A 167 0.55 -0.35 22.63
C ILE A 167 0.20 0.86 21.78
N ALA A 168 1.01 1.91 21.81
CA ALA A 168 0.92 3.01 20.86
C ALA A 168 1.85 2.74 19.67
N SER A 169 1.31 2.73 18.46
CA SER A 169 2.06 2.62 17.21
C SER A 169 1.79 3.85 16.34
N SER A 170 2.82 4.37 15.66
CA SER A 170 2.63 5.54 14.79
C SER A 170 1.74 5.24 13.59
N VAL A 171 1.78 4.01 13.08
CA VAL A 171 1.02 3.56 11.89
C VAL A 171 0.04 2.46 12.26
N SER A 172 -1.06 2.35 11.50
CA SER A 172 -2.12 1.39 11.79
C SER A 172 -1.74 -0.04 11.39
N PHE A 173 -2.10 -1.00 12.25
CA PHE A 173 -2.09 -2.43 11.93
C PHE A 173 -3.30 -2.84 11.10
N THR A 174 -4.31 -1.99 10.95
CA THR A 174 -5.50 -2.27 10.12
C THR A 174 -5.09 -2.37 8.67
N SER A 175 -5.45 -3.49 8.01
CA SER A 175 -5.14 -3.69 6.60
C SER A 175 -6.13 -2.90 5.75
N LEU A 176 -5.63 -2.17 4.75
CA LEU A 176 -6.41 -1.29 3.88
C LEU A 176 -6.55 -1.92 2.50
N VAL A 177 -7.26 -3.05 2.46
CA VAL A 177 -7.55 -3.75 1.21
C VAL A 177 -8.76 -3.10 0.53
N LEU A 178 -8.63 -2.86 -0.77
CA LEU A 178 -9.72 -2.47 -1.65
C LEU A 178 -10.00 -3.61 -2.62
N ASP A 179 -11.20 -4.18 -2.53
CA ASP A 179 -11.64 -5.21 -3.48
C ASP A 179 -12.43 -4.56 -4.62
N LEU A 180 -11.73 -4.29 -5.73
CA LEU A 180 -12.34 -3.72 -6.92
C LEU A 180 -12.89 -4.78 -7.88
N ALA A 181 -12.81 -6.07 -7.55
CA ALA A 181 -13.46 -7.13 -8.32
C ALA A 181 -14.99 -7.16 -8.09
N ARG A 182 -15.46 -6.45 -7.06
CA ARG A 182 -16.87 -6.29 -6.73
C ARG A 182 -17.68 -5.68 -7.89
N PRO A 183 -18.75 -6.35 -8.37
CA PRO A 183 -19.55 -5.86 -9.49
C PRO A 183 -20.15 -4.47 -9.28
N GLU A 184 -20.49 -4.12 -8.04
CA GLU A 184 -21.16 -2.86 -7.68
C GLU A 184 -20.28 -1.61 -7.90
N LEU A 185 -18.98 -1.81 -8.09
CA LEU A 185 -18.03 -0.75 -8.39
C LEU A 185 -17.89 -0.48 -9.89
N GLU A 186 -18.43 -1.36 -10.73
CA GLU A 186 -18.35 -1.29 -12.19
C GLU A 186 -16.92 -1.04 -12.70
N ALA A 187 -15.91 -1.53 -11.95
CA ALA A 187 -14.52 -1.26 -12.26
C ALA A 187 -14.16 -1.80 -13.66
N PRO A 188 -13.29 -1.09 -14.42
CA PRO A 188 -12.76 -1.61 -15.67
C PRO A 188 -12.15 -3.00 -15.48
N ALA A 189 -12.28 -3.90 -16.46
CA ALA A 189 -11.82 -5.28 -16.33
C ALA A 189 -10.35 -5.39 -15.86
N ALA A 190 -9.48 -4.48 -16.32
CA ALA A 190 -8.09 -4.42 -15.88
C ALA A 190 -7.92 -4.14 -14.37
N MET A 191 -8.88 -3.46 -13.75
CA MET A 191 -8.87 -3.09 -12.33
C MET A 191 -9.66 -4.05 -11.43
N ARG A 192 -10.36 -5.06 -11.98
CA ARG A 192 -11.16 -6.02 -11.18
C ARG A 192 -10.28 -7.01 -10.41
N ARG A 193 -9.66 -6.54 -9.34
CA ARG A 193 -8.77 -7.29 -8.45
C ARG A 193 -8.65 -6.56 -7.11
N GLN A 194 -7.92 -7.18 -6.17
CA GLN A 194 -7.63 -6.58 -4.88
C GLN A 194 -6.38 -5.72 -4.92
N PHE A 195 -6.42 -4.61 -4.16
CA PHE A 195 -5.30 -3.70 -3.99
C PHE A 195 -5.06 -3.42 -2.51
N TYR A 196 -3.79 -3.28 -2.12
CA TYR A 196 -3.47 -2.53 -0.91
C TYR A 196 -3.54 -1.04 -1.23
N LEU A 197 -4.33 -0.30 -0.47
CA LEU A 197 -4.43 1.15 -0.60
C LEU A 197 -3.10 1.81 -0.25
N ASN A 198 -2.41 1.36 0.80
CA ASN A 198 -1.14 1.92 1.27
C ASN A 198 -0.23 0.83 1.83
N VAL A 199 0.92 0.60 1.20
CA VAL A 199 1.96 -0.33 1.70
C VAL A 199 3.08 0.37 2.48
N ASP A 200 2.95 1.67 2.78
CA ASP A 200 3.82 2.39 3.73
C ASP A 200 3.36 2.22 5.19
N GLN A 201 2.64 1.14 5.46
CA GLN A 201 2.13 0.73 6.77
C GLN A 201 2.37 -0.78 6.93
N TRP A 202 1.69 -1.42 7.87
CA TRP A 202 1.86 -2.85 8.12
C TRP A 202 1.46 -3.76 6.94
N ASP A 203 0.67 -3.26 5.98
CA ASP A 203 0.44 -3.96 4.70
C ASP A 203 1.72 -4.12 3.86
N GLY A 204 2.73 -3.27 4.06
CA GLY A 204 4.06 -3.40 3.45
C GLY A 204 4.94 -4.48 4.07
N PHE A 205 4.59 -4.95 5.26
CA PHE A 205 5.33 -5.95 6.03
C PHE A 205 4.41 -7.11 6.43
N PRO A 206 3.75 -7.80 5.48
CA PRO A 206 2.65 -8.70 5.80
C PRO A 206 3.07 -9.89 6.67
N GLN A 207 4.29 -10.43 6.47
CA GLN A 207 4.81 -11.52 7.29
C GLN A 207 5.09 -11.05 8.74
N GLU A 208 5.74 -9.89 8.91
CA GLU A 208 6.04 -9.35 10.24
C GLU A 208 4.77 -8.92 10.97
N ARG A 209 3.84 -8.24 10.29
CA ARG A 209 2.52 -7.89 10.80
C ARG A 209 1.81 -9.12 11.36
N LYS A 210 1.77 -10.21 10.59
CA LYS A 210 1.18 -11.47 11.02
C LYS A 210 1.91 -12.07 12.22
N GLN A 211 3.24 -12.07 12.22
CA GLN A 211 4.03 -12.57 13.35
C GLN A 211 3.79 -11.77 14.64
N LEU A 212 3.71 -10.45 14.55
CA LEU A 212 3.43 -9.59 15.70
C LEU A 212 2.02 -9.85 16.25
N LEU A 213 1.00 -9.91 15.38
CA LEU A 213 -0.38 -10.19 15.80
C LEU A 213 -0.47 -11.58 16.46
N ASP A 214 -0.05 -12.64 15.74
CA ASP A 214 -0.27 -14.02 16.19
C ASP A 214 0.64 -14.44 17.35
N ASN A 215 1.93 -14.08 17.29
CA ASN A 215 2.94 -14.62 18.20
C ASN A 215 3.33 -13.68 19.33
N VAL A 216 3.01 -12.39 19.21
CA VAL A 216 3.35 -11.40 20.25
C VAL A 216 2.09 -10.88 20.92
N PHE A 217 1.15 -10.30 20.17
CA PHE A 217 -0.01 -9.63 20.75
C PHE A 217 -1.04 -10.65 21.27
N ASP A 218 -1.40 -11.63 20.45
CA ASP A 218 -2.39 -12.63 20.84
C ASP A 218 -1.92 -13.53 21.97
N ARG A 219 -0.62 -13.89 21.99
CA ARG A 219 -0.03 -14.66 23.09
C ARG A 219 0.03 -13.87 24.39
N ALA A 220 0.25 -12.56 24.33
CA ALA A 220 0.25 -11.70 25.51
C ALA A 220 -1.16 -11.50 26.08
N GLY A 221 -2.18 -11.48 25.20
CA GLY A 221 -3.59 -11.40 25.55
C GLY A 221 -4.02 -10.05 26.15
N GLY A 222 -5.20 -9.57 25.77
CA GLY A 222 -5.73 -8.30 26.28
C GLY A 222 -5.00 -7.09 25.67
N VAL A 223 -4.52 -7.21 24.44
CA VAL A 223 -3.76 -6.16 23.77
C VAL A 223 -4.71 -5.15 23.11
N ILE A 224 -4.42 -3.87 23.33
CA ILE A 224 -5.09 -2.74 22.69
C ILE A 224 -4.03 -1.94 21.95
N VAL A 225 -4.14 -1.87 20.63
CA VAL A 225 -3.28 -1.03 19.80
C VAL A 225 -3.95 0.32 19.58
N LEU A 226 -3.21 1.41 19.81
CA LEU A 226 -3.62 2.77 19.46
C LEU A 226 -2.73 3.24 18.32
N SER A 227 -3.33 3.78 17.27
CA SER A 227 -2.59 4.19 16.07
C SER A 227 -3.12 5.45 15.40
N GLY A 228 -2.37 5.96 14.42
CA GLY A 228 -2.70 7.16 13.66
C GLY A 228 -2.11 7.11 12.25
N ASP A 229 -1.47 8.20 11.82
CA ASP A 229 -0.81 8.41 10.52
C ASP A 229 -1.76 8.44 9.30
N ILE A 230 -2.70 7.51 9.18
CA ILE A 230 -3.52 7.33 7.97
C ILE A 230 -4.59 8.42 7.74
N HIS A 231 -4.79 9.31 8.71
CA HIS A 231 -5.81 10.37 8.68
C HIS A 231 -7.25 9.85 8.50
N ALA A 232 -7.56 8.73 9.16
CA ALA A 232 -8.90 8.13 9.21
C ALA A 232 -9.13 7.46 10.57
N GLY A 233 -10.40 7.35 10.97
CA GLY A 233 -10.82 6.68 12.20
C GLY A 233 -11.19 5.22 11.95
N PHE A 234 -10.54 4.28 12.65
CA PHE A 234 -10.82 2.84 12.56
C PHE A 234 -11.02 2.19 13.92
N ALA A 235 -11.90 1.20 14.00
CA ALA A 235 -11.95 0.24 15.10
C ALA A 235 -11.86 -1.18 14.54
N THR A 236 -10.86 -1.93 14.95
CA THR A 236 -10.47 -3.19 14.31
C THR A 236 -10.35 -4.32 15.33
N GLN A 237 -11.08 -5.40 15.08
CA GLN A 237 -11.04 -6.63 15.85
C GLN A 237 -10.05 -7.60 15.21
N HIS A 238 -8.75 -7.45 15.48
CA HIS A 238 -7.73 -8.29 14.85
C HIS A 238 -7.89 -9.78 15.21
N SER A 239 -8.23 -10.06 16.47
CA SER A 239 -8.40 -11.43 16.97
C SER A 239 -9.31 -11.46 18.21
N ALA A 240 -9.47 -12.62 18.84
CA ALA A 240 -10.12 -12.74 20.16
C ALA A 240 -9.28 -12.18 21.33
N HIS A 241 -8.07 -11.66 21.06
CA HIS A 241 -7.10 -11.24 22.07
C HIS A 241 -6.51 -9.85 21.82
N THR A 242 -6.70 -9.31 20.62
CA THR A 242 -6.12 -8.05 20.16
C THR A 242 -7.16 -7.19 19.45
N VAL A 243 -7.28 -5.94 19.88
CA VAL A 243 -8.10 -4.90 19.25
C VAL A 243 -7.25 -3.69 18.91
N GLU A 244 -7.64 -2.91 17.91
CA GLU A 244 -7.00 -1.65 17.53
C GLU A 244 -8.01 -0.52 17.40
N PHE A 245 -7.60 0.68 17.82
CA PHE A 245 -8.31 1.93 17.57
C PHE A 245 -7.36 2.94 16.91
N THR A 246 -7.61 3.22 15.63
CA THR A 246 -6.88 4.21 14.85
C THR A 246 -7.62 5.54 14.94
N THR A 247 -6.97 6.61 15.42
CA THR A 247 -7.60 7.93 15.53
C THR A 247 -7.50 8.71 14.22
N PRO A 248 -8.53 9.46 13.82
CA PRO A 248 -8.45 10.38 12.68
C PRO A 248 -7.45 11.51 12.94
N ALA A 249 -7.07 12.22 11.89
CA ALA A 249 -6.20 13.39 12.00
C ALA A 249 -6.93 14.58 12.64
N VAL A 250 -6.23 15.36 13.45
CA VAL A 250 -6.79 16.60 14.03
C VAL A 250 -6.88 17.70 12.96
N SER A 251 -5.82 17.89 12.17
CA SER A 251 -5.70 19.04 11.25
C SER A 251 -5.26 18.67 9.83
N SER A 252 -4.53 17.57 9.65
CA SER A 252 -4.15 17.10 8.31
C SER A 252 -5.38 16.69 7.51
N GLU A 253 -5.33 16.91 6.19
CA GLU A 253 -6.40 16.52 5.27
C GLU A 253 -6.75 15.03 5.43
N THR A 254 -8.05 14.73 5.44
CA THR A 254 -8.57 13.38 5.68
C THR A 254 -8.22 12.42 4.53
N LEU A 255 -8.16 11.11 4.81
CA LEU A 255 -7.82 10.10 3.81
C LEU A 255 -8.73 10.21 2.56
N LYS A 256 -10.05 10.36 2.76
CA LYS A 256 -11.02 10.48 1.67
C LYS A 256 -10.73 11.70 0.79
N ARG A 257 -10.41 12.84 1.39
CA ARG A 257 -10.07 14.08 0.65
C ARG A 257 -8.74 13.98 -0.08
N ILE A 258 -7.72 13.37 0.54
CA ILE A 258 -6.43 13.10 -0.12
C ILE A 258 -6.64 12.25 -1.39
N LEU A 259 -7.46 11.19 -1.29
CA LEU A 259 -7.78 10.34 -2.44
C LEU A 259 -8.63 11.07 -3.48
N ALA A 260 -9.65 11.84 -3.06
CA ALA A 260 -10.47 12.66 -3.94
C ALA A 260 -9.61 13.62 -4.78
N ARG A 261 -8.65 14.31 -4.16
CA ARG A 261 -7.72 15.20 -4.86
C ARG A 261 -6.85 14.45 -5.86
N SER A 262 -6.31 13.29 -5.47
CA SER A 262 -5.48 12.45 -6.35
C SER A 262 -6.26 11.99 -7.59
N VAL A 263 -7.51 11.54 -7.39
CA VAL A 263 -8.41 11.14 -8.47
C VAL A 263 -8.76 12.33 -9.35
N GLY A 264 -9.13 13.48 -8.78
CA GLY A 264 -9.51 14.68 -9.54
C GLY A 264 -8.39 15.19 -10.46
N GLY A 265 -7.12 14.97 -10.08
CA GLY A 265 -5.96 15.29 -10.91
C GLY A 265 -5.69 14.31 -12.06
N ASN A 266 -6.43 13.21 -12.18
CA ASN A 266 -6.23 12.22 -13.25
C ASN A 266 -6.82 12.75 -14.58
N PRO A 267 -6.03 12.94 -15.66
CA PRO A 267 -6.56 13.41 -16.94
C PRO A 267 -7.42 12.37 -17.69
N ASP A 268 -7.30 11.08 -17.38
CA ASP A 268 -8.10 10.01 -18.01
C ASP A 268 -9.52 9.97 -17.43
N ALA A 269 -10.52 10.35 -18.22
CA ALA A 269 -11.90 10.49 -17.74
C ALA A 269 -12.54 9.16 -17.28
N PRO A 270 -12.38 8.01 -17.97
CA PRO A 270 -12.89 6.73 -17.48
C PRO A 270 -12.29 6.30 -16.15
N SER A 271 -10.96 6.39 -15.99
CA SER A 271 -10.28 6.06 -14.73
C SER A 271 -10.67 7.03 -13.62
N ARG A 272 -10.83 8.32 -13.94
CA ARG A 272 -11.30 9.33 -12.98
C ARG A 272 -12.68 8.99 -12.44
N ARG A 273 -13.67 8.68 -13.29
CA ARG A 273 -15.03 8.30 -12.84
C ARG A 273 -15.02 7.06 -11.93
N THR A 274 -14.22 6.05 -12.28
CA THR A 274 -14.06 4.85 -11.43
C THR A 274 -13.48 5.23 -10.07
N GLY A 275 -12.45 6.09 -10.06
CA GLY A 275 -11.85 6.59 -8.83
C GLY A 275 -12.81 7.43 -7.99
N GLU A 276 -13.65 8.26 -8.61
CA GLU A 276 -14.65 9.08 -7.92
C GLU A 276 -15.70 8.21 -7.21
N HIS A 277 -16.19 7.18 -7.90
CA HIS A 277 -17.13 6.20 -7.33
C HIS A 277 -16.51 5.44 -6.15
N MET A 278 -15.27 4.97 -6.31
CA MET A 278 -14.52 4.31 -5.25
C MET A 278 -14.29 5.24 -4.04
N VAL A 279 -13.92 6.50 -4.25
CA VAL A 279 -13.75 7.47 -3.16
C VAL A 279 -15.07 7.72 -2.45
N ALA A 280 -16.19 7.83 -3.18
CA ALA A 280 -17.51 8.02 -2.59
C ALA A 280 -17.88 6.89 -1.61
N GLN A 281 -17.51 5.65 -1.95
CA GLN A 281 -17.80 4.42 -1.21
C GLN A 281 -16.63 3.92 -0.32
N LEU A 282 -15.61 4.75 -0.07
CA LEU A 282 -14.35 4.30 0.53
C LEU A 282 -14.52 3.57 1.87
N ASP A 283 -15.36 4.07 2.77
CA ASP A 283 -15.59 3.44 4.08
C ASP A 283 -16.18 2.03 3.94
N GLU A 284 -17.16 1.86 3.04
CA GLU A 284 -17.78 0.56 2.75
C GLU A 284 -16.76 -0.39 2.12
N LEU A 285 -15.94 0.11 1.20
CA LEU A 285 -14.90 -0.70 0.57
C LEU A 285 -13.86 -1.20 1.55
N LEU A 286 -13.42 -0.37 2.48
CA LEU A 286 -12.48 -0.78 3.53
C LEU A 286 -13.12 -1.81 4.48
N LEU A 287 -14.38 -1.59 4.88
CA LEU A 287 -15.13 -2.54 5.72
C LEU A 287 -15.29 -3.91 5.06
N HIS A 288 -15.48 -3.94 3.75
CA HIS A 288 -15.60 -5.18 2.98
C HIS A 288 -14.24 -5.81 2.63
N GLY A 289 -13.21 -5.01 2.43
CA GLY A 289 -11.87 -5.50 2.06
C GLY A 289 -11.14 -6.16 3.24
N PHE A 290 -11.51 -5.82 4.48
CA PHE A 290 -10.88 -6.38 5.66
C PHE A 290 -11.90 -6.80 6.73
N ASP A 291 -12.18 -8.11 6.79
CA ASP A 291 -13.17 -8.73 7.68
C ASP A 291 -13.00 -8.44 9.18
N ALA A 292 -11.83 -7.99 9.63
CA ALA A 292 -11.57 -7.61 11.02
C ALA A 292 -11.98 -6.16 11.34
N LEU A 293 -12.16 -5.30 10.32
CA LEU A 293 -12.58 -3.92 10.51
C LEU A 293 -14.05 -3.89 10.98
N ARG A 294 -14.33 -3.11 12.03
CA ARG A 294 -15.68 -2.97 12.63
C ARG A 294 -16.24 -1.57 12.43
N TYR A 295 -15.38 -0.60 12.16
CA TYR A 295 -15.74 0.78 11.93
C TYR A 295 -14.72 1.46 11.03
N ALA A 296 -15.20 2.27 10.09
CA ALA A 296 -14.39 3.17 9.28
C ALA A 296 -15.04 4.54 9.17
N ASN A 297 -14.22 5.58 9.30
CA ASN A 297 -14.57 6.95 8.92
C ASN A 297 -13.33 7.62 8.34
N THR A 298 -13.33 7.77 7.02
CA THR A 298 -12.20 8.35 6.27
C THR A 298 -12.34 9.84 5.98
N ASP A 299 -13.41 10.48 6.45
CA ASP A 299 -13.78 11.84 6.04
C ASP A 299 -13.92 12.85 7.18
N HIS A 300 -13.83 12.40 8.43
CA HIS A 300 -13.87 13.28 9.60
C HIS A 300 -12.49 13.43 10.23
N HIS A 301 -12.23 14.63 10.74
CA HIS A 301 -11.18 14.86 11.70
C HIS A 301 -11.64 14.44 13.09
N GLY A 302 -10.74 14.40 14.06
CA GLY A 302 -11.16 14.21 15.43
C GLY A 302 -10.05 13.83 16.39
N VAL A 303 -10.47 13.41 17.57
CA VAL A 303 -9.61 12.84 18.61
C VAL A 303 -10.25 11.57 19.18
N GLY A 304 -9.40 10.60 19.54
CA GLY A 304 -9.80 9.43 20.31
C GLY A 304 -9.59 9.65 21.81
N VAL A 305 -10.61 9.33 22.61
CA VAL A 305 -10.53 9.28 24.08
C VAL A 305 -10.75 7.84 24.53
N LEU A 306 -9.75 7.24 25.15
CA LEU A 306 -9.84 5.91 25.75
C LEU A 306 -9.84 6.01 27.27
N ALA A 307 -10.86 5.43 27.90
CA ALA A 307 -10.95 5.24 29.34
C ALA A 307 -11.00 3.75 29.64
N LEU A 308 -10.21 3.27 30.62
CA LEU A 308 -10.17 1.86 30.97
C LEU A 308 -10.11 1.65 32.47
N ASP A 309 -10.72 0.57 32.93
CA ASP A 309 -10.57 0.00 34.27
C ASP A 309 -10.07 -1.45 34.18
N GLY A 310 -10.06 -2.19 35.29
CA GLY A 310 -9.58 -3.57 35.31
C GLY A 310 -10.37 -4.55 34.43
N ALA A 311 -11.61 -4.23 34.04
CA ALA A 311 -12.53 -5.13 33.34
C ALA A 311 -13.10 -4.53 32.04
N HIS A 312 -13.08 -3.22 31.85
CA HIS A 312 -13.73 -2.54 30.74
C HIS A 312 -12.84 -1.49 30.10
N VAL A 313 -13.04 -1.31 28.80
CA VAL A 313 -12.49 -0.22 28.01
C VAL A 313 -13.64 0.47 27.32
N ASP A 314 -13.66 1.80 27.41
CA ASP A 314 -14.56 2.71 26.71
C ASP A 314 -13.73 3.58 25.76
N VAL A 315 -14.06 3.57 24.48
CA VAL A 315 -13.39 4.37 23.46
C VAL A 315 -14.41 5.28 22.80
N ARG A 316 -14.10 6.58 22.75
CA ARG A 316 -14.90 7.59 22.08
C ARG A 316 -14.09 8.27 20.99
N PHE A 317 -14.55 8.22 19.76
CA PHE A 317 -14.08 9.11 18.71
C PHE A 317 -14.98 10.35 18.71
N LEU A 318 -14.36 11.51 18.95
CA LEU A 318 -14.98 12.82 18.86
C LEU A 318 -14.67 13.36 17.47
N GLU A 319 -15.61 13.15 16.56
CA GLU A 319 -15.44 13.37 15.12
C GLU A 319 -16.01 14.72 14.71
N LEU A 320 -15.33 15.39 13.79
CA LEU A 320 -15.72 16.70 13.27
C LEU A 320 -15.55 16.72 11.75
N PRO A 321 -16.56 17.15 10.98
CA PRO A 321 -16.46 17.19 9.52
C PRO A 321 -15.40 18.20 9.08
N GLY A 322 -14.72 17.92 7.96
CA GLY A 322 -13.65 18.76 7.39
C GLY A 322 -13.97 20.26 7.34
N GLU A 323 -15.21 20.60 6.96
CA GLU A 323 -15.58 22.01 6.77
C GLU A 323 -15.78 22.76 8.08
N ALA A 324 -16.04 22.04 9.18
CA ALA A 324 -16.05 22.63 10.52
C ALA A 324 -14.62 22.92 11.01
N CYS A 325 -13.63 22.10 10.64
CA CYS A 325 -12.22 22.33 10.99
C CYS A 325 -11.61 23.57 10.32
N GLN A 326 -12.21 24.07 9.24
CA GLN A 326 -11.79 25.30 8.57
C GLN A 326 -12.38 26.58 9.20
N GLN A 327 -13.24 26.44 10.20
CA GLN A 327 -13.93 27.56 10.87
C GLN A 327 -13.30 27.82 12.24
N ARG A 328 -13.21 29.09 12.65
CA ARG A 328 -12.88 29.45 14.04
C ARG A 328 -14.10 29.19 14.92
N LEU A 329 -14.09 28.06 15.63
CA LEU A 329 -15.19 27.66 16.54
C LEU A 329 -14.82 27.78 18.03
N TYR A 330 -13.64 28.31 18.35
CA TYR A 330 -13.14 28.43 19.73
C TYR A 330 -14.10 29.20 20.65
N ASP A 331 -14.69 30.28 20.14
CA ASP A 331 -15.59 31.16 20.89
C ASP A 331 -17.05 30.70 20.88
N ASP A 332 -17.37 29.59 20.19
CA ASP A 332 -18.73 29.03 20.11
C ASP A 332 -18.72 27.51 20.39
N PRO A 333 -18.50 27.10 21.65
CA PRO A 333 -18.47 25.70 22.03
C PRO A 333 -19.83 25.01 21.93
N ARG A 334 -20.93 25.75 21.76
CA ARG A 334 -22.26 25.16 21.49
C ARG A 334 -22.35 24.72 20.03
N ARG A 335 -21.95 25.59 19.10
CA ARG A 335 -21.89 25.25 17.68
C ARG A 335 -20.88 24.14 17.40
N LEU A 336 -19.70 24.18 18.03
CA LEU A 336 -18.73 23.07 17.90
C LEU A 336 -19.36 21.73 18.28
N ARG A 337 -20.00 21.66 19.46
CA ARG A 337 -20.68 20.46 19.93
C ARG A 337 -21.83 20.00 19.03
N ALA A 338 -22.56 20.93 18.41
CA ALA A 338 -23.63 20.61 17.48
C ALA A 338 -23.11 20.03 16.15
N LEU A 339 -21.87 20.35 15.76
CA LEU A 339 -21.21 19.82 14.57
C LEU A 339 -20.43 18.53 14.85
N SER A 340 -20.03 18.32 16.11
CA SER A 340 -19.32 17.12 16.53
C SER A 340 -20.24 15.90 16.55
N GLN A 341 -19.68 14.77 16.18
CA GLN A 341 -20.31 13.46 16.30
C GLN A 341 -19.49 12.62 17.27
N GLU A 342 -20.17 11.90 18.16
CA GLU A 342 -19.52 10.92 19.01
C GLU A 342 -19.75 9.52 18.44
N ARG A 343 -18.68 8.71 18.42
CA ARG A 343 -18.74 7.28 18.12
C ARG A 343 -18.12 6.54 19.27
N ARG A 344 -18.93 5.70 19.92
CA ARG A 344 -18.55 5.03 21.16
C ARG A 344 -18.43 3.53 20.97
N PHE A 345 -17.36 2.97 21.51
CA PHE A 345 -17.06 1.55 21.50
C PHE A 345 -16.75 1.08 22.92
N ALA A 346 -17.21 -0.10 23.27
CA ALA A 346 -16.89 -0.75 24.53
C ALA A 346 -16.23 -2.11 24.28
N VAL A 347 -15.24 -2.45 25.09
CA VAL A 347 -14.60 -3.77 25.11
C VAL A 347 -14.59 -4.27 26.54
N ALA A 348 -15.13 -5.47 26.77
CA ALA A 348 -15.07 -6.14 28.07
C ALA A 348 -13.94 -7.18 28.07
N ARG A 349 -13.12 -7.18 29.12
CA ARG A 349 -11.92 -8.02 29.24
C ARG A 349 -12.20 -9.51 29.05
N ALA A 350 -13.36 -9.97 29.51
CA ALA A 350 -13.79 -11.36 29.40
C ALA A 350 -14.03 -11.81 27.95
N SER A 351 -14.40 -10.89 27.06
CA SER A 351 -14.78 -11.21 25.67
C SER A 351 -13.79 -10.70 24.63
N MET A 352 -13.07 -9.62 24.94
CA MET A 352 -12.24 -8.88 23.98
C MET A 352 -12.97 -8.46 22.70
N GLN A 353 -14.30 -8.41 22.70
CA GLN A 353 -15.09 -8.03 21.53
C GLN A 353 -15.40 -6.53 21.55
N ILE A 354 -15.15 -5.86 20.42
CA ILE A 354 -15.60 -4.50 20.16
C ILE A 354 -17.12 -4.49 20.02
N LYS A 355 -17.79 -3.73 20.89
CA LYS A 355 -19.22 -3.44 20.80
C LYS A 355 -19.42 -1.97 20.54
N ARG A 356 -20.15 -1.63 19.48
CA ARG A 356 -20.59 -0.25 19.25
C ARG A 356 -21.70 0.08 20.26
N VAL A 357 -21.51 1.16 21.02
CA VAL A 357 -22.49 1.66 21.98
C VAL A 357 -23.33 2.72 21.27
N ARG A 358 -24.66 2.65 21.44
CA ARG A 358 -25.59 3.61 20.86
C ARG A 358 -25.63 4.91 21.65
#